data_AF-A0A522XNV4-F1
#
_entry.id   AF-A0A522XNV4-F1
#
_cell.length_a   1.000
_cell.length_b   1.000
_cell.length_c   1.000
_cell.angle_alpha   90.00
_cell.angle_beta   90.00
_cell.angle_gamma   90.00
#
_symmetry.space_group_name_H-M   'P 1'
#
loop_
_entity.id
_entity.type
_entity.pdbx_description
1 polymer ?
#
loop_
_entity_poly.entity_id
_entity_poly.type
_entity_poly.pdbx_seq_one_letter_code
_entity_poly.pdbx_strand_id
1 'polypeptide(L)'
;MTAPRKGQASAKIGRNEFHVRFSRSFMDPAFSLVKDALASVEDVALSNYINSHKAAVTEKAGSEFADPEYKLSVEWKANRDHLLAAEARQKDPVTASRILLINGSARNDGSCAGEISKTFRMLKLAKAVLEAEQIEVDTLDLSRLTSDYDRHIHPCKGCVSTAMPLCHWPCSCYPNHAQHQTNDWMAEIYGQWTAAHAVIIFTPVYWYQTPSVLKLMIDRLVCADGGNPDPTTTHGKNAQEAKDLELQGWPYPKHLAGRAYGLVVHGDVAGIEGVRRGLSDWLEWMGLIDAGALSRLDRFVGYYKSYAESHVIYDLDLAFQQEVVNVAKAVAAAVAQLRQGHLSMPDAGLQKPRPK
;
A
#
# COMPACT_ATOMS: atom_id res chain seq x y z
N MET A 1 22.00 -25.55 -5.75
CA MET A 1 20.73 -25.68 -4.99
C MET A 1 20.74 -24.65 -3.86
N THR A 2 19.72 -23.81 -3.78
CA THR A 2 19.63 -22.66 -2.85
C THR A 2 18.71 -22.98 -1.66
N ALA A 3 19.07 -23.96 -0.83
CA ALA A 3 18.24 -24.36 0.32
C ALA A 3 17.84 -23.17 1.24
N PRO A 4 16.58 -23.07 1.72
CA PRO A 4 16.16 -22.08 2.70
C PRO A 4 16.94 -22.18 4.02
N ARG A 5 17.42 -21.03 4.54
CA ARG A 5 18.06 -20.95 5.85
C ARG A 5 17.00 -20.82 6.95
N LYS A 6 17.21 -21.47 8.10
CA LYS A 6 16.27 -21.51 9.24
C LYS A 6 17.01 -21.18 10.54
N GLY A 7 16.29 -20.76 11.59
CA GLY A 7 16.84 -20.59 12.96
C GLY A 7 16.60 -19.23 13.64
N GLN A 8 16.05 -18.24 12.94
CA GLN A 8 15.83 -16.89 13.50
C GLN A 8 14.56 -16.79 14.37
N ALA A 9 13.51 -17.54 14.04
CA ALA A 9 12.23 -17.45 14.76
C ALA A 9 12.31 -18.21 16.09
N SER A 10 11.91 -17.54 17.18
CA SER A 10 11.71 -18.19 18.48
C SER A 10 10.58 -19.23 18.43
N ALA A 11 10.56 -20.13 19.42
CA ALA A 11 9.42 -21.02 19.63
C ALA A 11 8.12 -20.23 19.88
N LYS A 12 6.98 -20.87 19.66
CA LYS A 12 5.67 -20.28 20.00
C LYS A 12 5.60 -20.03 21.51
N ILE A 13 4.97 -18.92 21.88
CA ILE A 13 4.78 -18.56 23.29
C ILE A 13 3.83 -19.55 23.98
N GLY A 14 4.03 -19.77 25.29
CA GLY A 14 3.18 -20.64 26.10
C GLY A 14 1.88 -19.97 26.59
N ARG A 15 1.01 -20.75 27.24
CA ARG A 15 -0.33 -20.33 27.73
C ARG A 15 -0.30 -19.01 28.53
N ASN A 16 0.63 -18.88 29.47
CA ASN A 16 0.69 -17.73 30.37
C ASN A 16 1.07 -16.44 29.64
N GLU A 17 2.06 -16.49 28.76
CA GLU A 17 2.48 -15.32 27.99
C GLU A 17 1.41 -14.92 26.96
N PHE A 18 0.77 -15.92 26.32
CA PHE A 18 -0.38 -15.67 25.45
C PHE A 18 -1.49 -14.93 26.20
N HIS A 19 -1.80 -15.36 27.43
CA HIS A 19 -2.81 -14.73 28.26
C HIS A 19 -2.52 -13.27 28.57
N VAL A 20 -1.29 -12.97 28.97
CA VAL A 20 -0.87 -11.59 29.21
C VAL A 20 -1.02 -10.73 27.96
N ARG A 21 -0.79 -11.26 26.76
CA ARG A 21 -0.95 -10.50 25.51
C ARG A 21 -2.41 -10.34 25.10
N PHE A 22 -3.21 -11.41 25.20
CA PHE A 22 -4.63 -11.40 24.84
C PHE A 22 -5.45 -10.47 25.74
N SER A 23 -5.22 -10.52 27.06
CA SER A 23 -5.97 -9.73 28.04
C SER A 23 -5.78 -8.21 27.92
N ARG A 24 -4.70 -7.74 27.26
CA ARG A 24 -4.43 -6.29 27.08
C ARG A 24 -5.53 -5.56 26.32
N SER A 25 -6.21 -6.24 25.40
CA SER A 25 -7.34 -5.65 24.66
C SER A 25 -8.63 -5.55 25.49
N PHE A 26 -8.67 -6.18 26.68
CA PHE A 26 -9.86 -6.34 27.51
C PHE A 26 -9.65 -5.91 28.96
N MET A 27 -8.72 -4.98 29.21
CA MET A 27 -8.37 -4.53 30.57
C MET A 27 -9.42 -3.61 31.21
N ASP A 28 -10.33 -3.04 30.42
CA ASP A 28 -11.38 -2.17 30.96
C ASP A 28 -12.27 -2.94 31.95
N PRO A 29 -12.57 -2.39 33.15
CA PRO A 29 -13.41 -3.06 34.14
C PRO A 29 -14.77 -3.54 33.64
N ALA A 30 -15.32 -2.93 32.57
CA ALA A 30 -16.56 -3.37 31.96
C ALA A 30 -16.51 -4.82 31.44
N PHE A 31 -15.33 -5.31 31.04
CA PHE A 31 -15.14 -6.70 30.59
C PHE A 31 -15.25 -7.73 31.73
N SER A 32 -15.21 -7.31 32.99
CA SER A 32 -15.40 -8.21 34.15
C SER A 32 -16.76 -8.93 34.13
N LEU A 33 -17.77 -8.30 33.53
CA LEU A 33 -19.13 -8.84 33.36
C LEU A 33 -19.18 -10.05 32.40
N VAL A 34 -18.16 -10.21 31.55
CA VAL A 34 -18.10 -11.26 30.50
C VAL A 34 -16.84 -12.11 30.58
N LYS A 35 -16.18 -12.15 31.75
CA LYS A 35 -14.88 -12.80 31.95
C LYS A 35 -14.84 -14.28 31.52
N ASP A 36 -15.90 -15.05 31.78
CA ASP A 36 -15.93 -16.49 31.49
C ASP A 36 -16.06 -16.75 29.97
N ALA A 37 -16.80 -15.87 29.28
CA ALA A 37 -16.85 -15.89 27.83
C ALA A 37 -15.49 -15.51 27.21
N LEU A 38 -14.81 -14.50 27.77
CA LEU A 38 -13.46 -14.12 27.32
C LEU A 38 -12.44 -15.25 27.51
N ALA A 39 -12.49 -15.98 28.62
CA ALA A 39 -11.65 -17.16 28.83
C ALA A 39 -11.88 -18.23 27.74
N SER A 40 -13.14 -18.45 27.36
CA SER A 40 -13.49 -19.39 26.27
C SER A 40 -12.96 -18.92 24.91
N VAL A 41 -13.07 -17.63 24.59
CA VAL A 41 -12.53 -17.04 23.36
C VAL A 41 -11.00 -17.15 23.32
N GLU A 42 -10.36 -16.89 24.46
CA GLU A 42 -8.91 -16.99 24.59
C GLU A 42 -8.38 -18.39 24.28
N ASP A 43 -9.03 -19.44 24.80
CA ASP A 43 -8.62 -20.83 24.56
C ASP A 43 -8.69 -21.18 23.06
N VAL A 44 -9.73 -20.71 22.37
CA VAL A 44 -9.85 -20.86 20.90
C VAL A 44 -8.76 -20.08 20.17
N ALA A 45 -8.51 -18.83 20.57
CA ALA A 45 -7.47 -17.99 19.98
C ALA A 45 -6.07 -18.61 20.15
N LEU A 46 -5.79 -19.20 21.32
CA LEU A 46 -4.56 -19.93 21.59
C LEU A 46 -4.43 -21.16 20.69
N SER A 47 -5.50 -21.94 20.55
CA SER A 47 -5.51 -23.10 19.64
C SER A 47 -5.19 -22.68 18.20
N ASN A 48 -5.81 -21.61 17.71
CA ASN A 48 -5.51 -21.05 16.38
C ASN A 48 -4.04 -20.64 16.24
N TYR A 49 -3.49 -19.98 17.25
CA TYR A 49 -2.07 -19.60 17.29
C TYR A 49 -1.15 -20.81 17.28
N ILE A 50 -1.37 -21.82 18.14
CA ILE A 50 -0.55 -23.04 18.23
C ILE A 50 -0.61 -23.87 16.94
N ASN A 51 -1.75 -23.89 16.27
CA ASN A 51 -1.93 -24.65 15.03
C ASN A 51 -1.61 -23.85 13.75
N SER A 52 -1.15 -22.58 13.88
CA SER A 52 -0.86 -21.71 12.74
C SER A 52 -2.05 -21.57 11.77
N HIS A 53 -3.27 -21.52 12.29
CA HIS A 53 -4.49 -21.41 11.49
C HIS A 53 -4.62 -20.01 10.85
N LYS A 54 -3.88 -19.79 9.76
CA LYS A 54 -3.69 -18.48 9.13
C LYS A 54 -4.97 -17.97 8.45
N ALA A 55 -5.56 -18.80 7.61
CA ALA A 55 -6.76 -18.48 6.83
C ALA A 55 -7.97 -19.07 7.53
N ALA A 56 -9.04 -18.28 7.70
CA ALA A 56 -10.24 -18.73 8.40
C ALA A 56 -11.00 -19.80 7.61
N VAL A 57 -11.16 -19.59 6.30
CA VAL A 57 -11.88 -20.49 5.39
C VAL A 57 -11.02 -20.73 4.15
N THR A 58 -10.98 -21.98 3.70
CA THR A 58 -10.27 -22.37 2.48
C THR A 58 -11.14 -23.23 1.58
N GLU A 59 -10.90 -23.14 0.28
CA GLU A 59 -11.54 -23.95 -0.75
C GLU A 59 -10.52 -24.35 -1.83
N LYS A 60 -10.87 -25.32 -2.67
CA LYS A 60 -10.02 -25.72 -3.80
C LYS A 60 -9.78 -24.53 -4.74
N ALA A 61 -8.55 -24.43 -5.24
CA ALA A 61 -8.14 -23.34 -6.10
C ALA A 61 -9.00 -23.26 -7.37
N GLY A 62 -9.20 -24.41 -8.05
CA GLY A 62 -9.93 -24.50 -9.31
C GLY A 62 -9.01 -24.53 -10.53
N SER A 63 -9.59 -24.79 -11.71
CA SER A 63 -8.84 -25.11 -12.95
C SER A 63 -8.02 -23.96 -13.54
N GLU A 64 -8.20 -22.72 -13.04
CA GLU A 64 -7.44 -21.55 -13.46
C GLU A 64 -6.04 -21.44 -12.80
N PHE A 65 -5.77 -22.27 -11.79
CA PHE A 65 -4.50 -22.30 -11.05
C PHE A 65 -3.67 -23.53 -11.41
N ALA A 66 -2.35 -23.45 -11.22
CA ALA A 66 -1.40 -24.52 -11.54
C ALA A 66 -1.65 -25.81 -10.75
N ASP A 67 -2.07 -25.72 -9.48
CA ASP A 67 -2.62 -26.85 -8.71
C ASP A 67 -4.09 -26.57 -8.34
N PRO A 68 -5.05 -27.12 -9.11
CA PRO A 68 -6.48 -26.93 -8.86
C PRO A 68 -6.99 -27.44 -7.51
N GLU A 69 -6.30 -28.40 -6.90
CA GLU A 69 -6.72 -29.08 -5.67
C GLU A 69 -6.18 -28.40 -4.42
N TYR A 70 -5.19 -27.51 -4.56
CA TYR A 70 -4.65 -26.73 -3.46
C TYR A 70 -5.73 -25.91 -2.75
N LYS A 71 -5.72 -25.91 -1.41
CA LYS A 71 -6.68 -25.16 -0.60
C LYS A 71 -6.25 -23.69 -0.45
N LEU A 72 -6.88 -22.80 -1.22
CA LEU A 72 -6.66 -21.35 -1.15
C LEU A 72 -7.59 -20.68 -0.15
N SER A 73 -7.14 -19.54 0.40
CA SER A 73 -7.99 -18.67 1.22
C SER A 73 -9.10 -18.08 0.35
N VAL A 74 -10.36 -18.24 0.78
CA VAL A 74 -11.53 -17.65 0.10
C VAL A 74 -11.38 -16.13 0.01
N GLU A 75 -10.90 -15.49 1.07
CA GLU A 75 -10.69 -14.03 1.11
C GLU A 75 -9.60 -13.59 0.12
N TRP A 76 -8.55 -14.38 -0.04
CA TRP A 76 -7.52 -14.06 -1.02
C TRP A 76 -8.05 -14.17 -2.46
N LYS A 77 -8.87 -15.19 -2.75
CA LYS A 77 -9.53 -15.33 -4.06
C LYS A 77 -10.44 -14.14 -4.34
N ALA A 78 -11.29 -13.76 -3.38
CA ALA A 78 -12.15 -12.58 -3.50
C ALA A 78 -11.35 -11.30 -3.79
N ASN A 79 -10.22 -11.10 -3.10
CA ASN A 79 -9.35 -9.95 -3.35
C ASN A 79 -8.73 -9.99 -4.74
N ARG A 80 -8.23 -11.16 -5.20
CA ARG A 80 -7.71 -11.33 -6.57
C ARG A 80 -8.78 -10.98 -7.60
N ASP A 81 -9.98 -11.50 -7.45
CA ASP A 81 -11.06 -11.31 -8.42
C ASP A 81 -11.50 -9.84 -8.48
N HIS A 82 -11.51 -9.15 -7.33
CA HIS A 82 -11.70 -7.70 -7.28
C HIS A 82 -10.61 -6.94 -8.06
N LEU A 83 -9.34 -7.34 -7.94
CA LEU A 83 -8.25 -6.71 -8.71
C LEU A 83 -8.39 -6.97 -10.21
N LEU A 84 -8.73 -8.19 -10.62
CA LEU A 84 -8.95 -8.51 -12.04
C LEU A 84 -10.08 -7.66 -12.63
N ALA A 85 -11.18 -7.49 -11.90
CA ALA A 85 -12.28 -6.62 -12.32
C ALA A 85 -11.87 -5.13 -12.40
N ALA A 86 -11.10 -4.65 -11.42
CA ALA A 86 -10.57 -3.29 -11.41
C ALA A 86 -9.61 -3.03 -12.58
N GLU A 87 -8.74 -4.00 -12.89
CA GLU A 87 -7.79 -3.92 -14.01
C GLU A 87 -8.52 -3.93 -15.34
N ALA A 88 -9.51 -4.81 -15.52
CA ALA A 88 -10.32 -4.87 -16.74
C ALA A 88 -11.02 -3.52 -17.00
N ARG A 89 -11.61 -2.91 -15.97
CA ARG A 89 -12.24 -1.58 -16.07
C ARG A 89 -11.21 -0.50 -16.38
N GLN A 90 -10.05 -0.52 -15.74
CA GLN A 90 -8.98 0.47 -15.96
C GLN A 90 -8.45 0.41 -17.39
N LYS A 91 -8.30 -0.80 -17.96
CA LYS A 91 -7.82 -0.99 -19.34
C LYS A 91 -8.87 -0.68 -20.42
N ASP A 92 -10.13 -0.53 -20.05
CA ASP A 92 -11.19 -0.20 -20.99
C ASP A 92 -11.06 1.27 -21.48
N PRO A 93 -10.84 1.52 -22.79
CA PRO A 93 -10.69 2.86 -23.34
C PRO A 93 -11.96 3.72 -23.23
N VAL A 94 -13.15 3.14 -23.03
CA VAL A 94 -14.40 3.92 -22.90
C VAL A 94 -14.69 4.39 -21.48
N THR A 95 -13.98 3.86 -20.47
CA THR A 95 -14.17 4.30 -19.09
C THR A 95 -13.58 5.69 -18.86
N ALA A 96 -14.09 6.41 -17.85
CA ALA A 96 -13.50 7.68 -17.47
C ALA A 96 -12.08 7.49 -16.92
N SER A 97 -11.23 8.49 -17.15
CA SER A 97 -9.95 8.60 -16.45
C SER A 97 -10.18 8.60 -14.93
N ARG A 98 -9.29 7.93 -14.21
CA ARG A 98 -9.37 7.77 -12.75
C ARG A 98 -8.02 8.03 -12.11
N ILE A 99 -7.97 8.88 -11.08
CA ILE A 99 -6.74 9.22 -10.36
C ILE A 99 -6.92 8.97 -8.87
N LEU A 100 -5.94 8.29 -8.26
CA LEU A 100 -5.89 8.07 -6.82
C LEU A 100 -5.05 9.16 -6.15
N LEU A 101 -5.64 9.91 -5.23
CA LEU A 101 -4.94 10.87 -4.40
C LEU A 101 -4.67 10.28 -3.02
N ILE A 102 -3.41 10.28 -2.59
CA ILE A 102 -2.98 9.66 -1.33
C ILE A 102 -2.52 10.74 -0.36
N ASN A 103 -3.24 10.89 0.75
CA ASN A 103 -2.77 11.67 1.89
C ASN A 103 -1.84 10.80 2.76
N GLY A 104 -0.54 11.06 2.67
CA GLY A 104 0.51 10.38 3.44
C GLY A 104 0.70 10.91 4.87
N SER A 105 -0.10 11.88 5.32
CA SER A 105 -0.03 12.36 6.70
C SER A 105 -0.56 11.33 7.68
N ALA A 106 0.11 11.17 8.82
CA ALA A 106 -0.35 10.29 9.90
C ALA A 106 -1.36 10.98 10.85
N ARG A 107 -1.66 12.27 10.65
CA ARG A 107 -2.49 13.07 11.56
C ARG A 107 -3.74 13.63 10.89
N ASN A 108 -4.79 13.73 11.69
CA ASN A 108 -6.03 14.46 11.40
C ASN A 108 -6.63 15.01 12.71
N ASP A 109 -7.76 15.71 12.61
CA ASP A 109 -8.50 16.29 13.72
C ASP A 109 -9.24 15.28 14.61
N GLY A 110 -9.44 14.04 14.13
CA GLY A 110 -9.90 12.90 14.93
C GLY A 110 -8.80 12.20 15.75
N SER A 111 -7.53 12.58 15.56
CA SER A 111 -6.37 12.04 16.29
C SER A 111 -5.92 12.98 17.41
N CYS A 112 -4.95 12.56 18.23
CA CYS A 112 -4.38 13.37 19.32
C CYS A 112 -3.79 14.72 18.86
N ALA A 113 -3.56 14.87 17.57
CA ALA A 113 -3.03 16.08 16.99
C ALA A 113 -4.08 17.21 16.88
N GLY A 114 -5.37 16.89 16.90
CA GLY A 114 -6.49 17.85 17.06
C GLY A 114 -6.71 18.84 15.91
N GLU A 115 -6.05 18.68 14.76
CA GLU A 115 -6.17 19.58 13.62
C GLU A 115 -5.96 18.81 12.30
N ILE A 116 -6.65 19.24 11.24
CA ILE A 116 -6.44 18.72 9.89
C ILE A 116 -4.98 18.91 9.44
N SER A 117 -4.45 18.04 8.59
CA SER A 117 -3.09 18.20 8.09
C SER A 117 -3.01 19.18 6.91
N LYS A 118 -1.90 19.93 6.78
CA LYS A 118 -1.59 20.71 5.55
C LYS A 118 -1.66 19.81 4.30
N THR A 119 -1.20 18.56 4.42
CA THR A 119 -1.26 17.54 3.36
C THR A 119 -2.68 17.27 2.88
N PHE A 120 -3.64 17.11 3.78
CA PHE A 120 -5.05 16.94 3.43
C PHE A 120 -5.59 18.16 2.68
N ARG A 121 -5.22 19.37 3.10
CA ARG A 121 -5.61 20.62 2.42
C ARG A 121 -5.06 20.70 1.00
N MET A 122 -3.79 20.34 0.80
CA MET A 122 -3.16 20.24 -0.53
C MET A 122 -3.87 19.20 -1.42
N LEU A 123 -4.22 18.04 -0.86
CA LEU A 123 -4.97 17.01 -1.58
C LEU A 123 -6.33 17.54 -2.06
N LYS A 124 -7.05 18.29 -1.21
CA LYS A 124 -8.35 18.86 -1.56
C LYS A 124 -8.26 19.88 -2.69
N LEU A 125 -7.18 20.67 -2.76
CA LEU A 125 -6.92 21.56 -3.90
C LEU A 125 -6.76 20.76 -5.20
N ALA A 126 -5.91 19.73 -5.19
CA ALA A 126 -5.71 18.88 -6.36
C ALA A 126 -7.00 18.16 -6.78
N LYS A 127 -7.77 17.65 -5.80
CA LYS A 127 -9.07 17.00 -6.05
C LYS A 127 -10.02 17.90 -6.81
N ALA A 128 -10.20 19.15 -6.37
CA ALA A 128 -11.09 20.10 -7.04
C ALA A 128 -10.70 20.38 -8.50
N VAL A 129 -9.39 20.44 -8.78
CA VAL A 129 -8.87 20.61 -10.15
C VAL A 129 -9.23 19.40 -11.02
N LEU A 130 -9.00 18.19 -10.52
CA LEU A 130 -9.24 16.96 -11.29
C LEU A 130 -10.75 16.72 -11.52
N GLU A 131 -11.59 17.00 -10.53
CA GLU A 131 -13.05 16.90 -10.66
C GLU A 131 -13.59 17.89 -11.69
N ALA A 132 -13.02 19.10 -11.77
CA ALA A 132 -13.37 20.08 -12.80
C ALA A 132 -13.01 19.62 -14.22
N GLU A 133 -11.98 18.78 -14.36
CA GLU A 133 -11.58 18.12 -15.62
C GLU A 133 -12.36 16.82 -15.87
N GLN A 134 -13.44 16.55 -15.11
CA GLN A 134 -14.29 15.35 -15.22
C GLN A 134 -13.53 14.02 -15.04
N ILE A 135 -12.44 14.04 -14.27
CA ILE A 135 -11.70 12.84 -13.89
C ILE A 135 -12.34 12.23 -12.65
N GLU A 136 -12.51 10.91 -12.61
CA GLU A 136 -12.91 10.19 -11.39
C GLU A 136 -11.77 10.25 -10.36
N VAL A 137 -12.05 10.75 -9.16
CA VAL A 137 -11.02 10.93 -8.11
C VAL A 137 -11.30 10.06 -6.90
N ASP A 138 -10.42 9.10 -6.65
CA ASP A 138 -10.38 8.35 -5.40
C ASP A 138 -9.46 9.05 -4.39
N THR A 139 -9.79 8.97 -3.10
CA THR A 139 -8.97 9.54 -2.02
C THR A 139 -8.64 8.47 -1.00
N LEU A 140 -7.34 8.23 -0.82
CA LEU A 140 -6.80 7.36 0.22
C LEU A 140 -6.19 8.22 1.34
N ASP A 141 -6.88 8.29 2.47
CA ASP A 141 -6.41 9.03 3.64
C ASP A 141 -5.74 8.10 4.66
N LEU A 142 -4.40 8.04 4.63
CA LEU A 142 -3.63 7.15 5.51
C LEU A 142 -3.62 7.63 6.97
N SER A 143 -4.10 8.84 7.27
CA SER A 143 -4.27 9.30 8.66
C SER A 143 -5.32 8.46 9.40
N ARG A 144 -6.22 7.77 8.68
CA ARG A 144 -7.21 6.86 9.27
C ARG A 144 -6.58 5.67 10.00
N LEU A 145 -5.32 5.34 9.74
CA LEU A 145 -4.58 4.35 10.52
C LEU A 145 -4.31 4.78 11.96
N THR A 146 -4.44 6.07 12.28
CA THR A 146 -4.24 6.60 13.63
C THR A 146 -5.54 7.03 14.29
N SER A 147 -6.62 7.27 13.53
CA SER A 147 -7.90 7.73 14.05
C SER A 147 -9.03 6.70 14.02
N ASP A 148 -9.01 5.73 13.09
CA ASP A 148 -10.07 4.72 13.00
C ASP A 148 -9.84 3.60 14.01
N TYR A 149 -10.93 3.08 14.57
CA TYR A 149 -10.88 1.91 15.42
C TYR A 149 -10.41 0.68 14.63
N ASP A 150 -9.32 0.09 15.10
CA ASP A 150 -8.78 -1.21 14.66
C ASP A 150 -8.51 -1.33 13.15
N ARG A 151 -8.07 -0.24 12.50
CA ARG A 151 -7.63 -0.23 11.10
C ARG A 151 -6.11 -0.32 11.01
N HIS A 152 -5.58 -1.31 10.30
CA HIS A 152 -4.14 -1.54 10.23
C HIS A 152 -3.63 -1.63 8.79
N ILE A 153 -2.36 -1.25 8.58
CA ILE A 153 -1.54 -1.84 7.53
C ILE A 153 -0.43 -2.58 8.24
N HIS A 154 -0.48 -3.91 8.22
CA HIS A 154 0.55 -4.70 8.88
C HIS A 154 1.87 -4.63 8.08
N PRO A 155 3.04 -4.66 8.72
CA PRO A 155 4.33 -4.54 8.02
C PRO A 155 4.54 -5.61 6.95
N CYS A 156 5.26 -5.27 5.88
CA CYS A 156 5.65 -6.27 4.88
C CYS A 156 6.58 -7.33 5.51
N LYS A 157 6.35 -8.61 5.19
CA LYS A 157 7.18 -9.73 5.66
C LYS A 157 8.44 -9.96 4.81
N GLY A 158 8.65 -9.17 3.75
CA GLY A 158 9.83 -9.27 2.89
C GLY A 158 9.96 -10.59 2.15
N CYS A 159 8.85 -11.23 1.73
CA CYS A 159 8.89 -12.53 1.05
C CYS A 159 9.77 -12.52 -0.20
N VAL A 160 9.78 -11.39 -0.93
CA VAL A 160 10.64 -11.16 -2.10
C VAL A 160 12.13 -11.36 -1.81
N SER A 161 12.59 -11.09 -0.57
CA SER A 161 13.99 -11.25 -0.18
C SER A 161 14.39 -12.74 -0.02
N THR A 162 13.43 -13.66 -0.05
CA THR A 162 13.69 -15.10 -0.16
C THR A 162 13.72 -15.54 -1.62
N ALA A 163 12.68 -15.19 -2.36
CA ALA A 163 12.54 -15.33 -3.81
C ALA A 163 11.35 -14.49 -4.29
N MET A 164 11.41 -13.89 -5.49
CA MET A 164 10.32 -13.07 -5.99
C MET A 164 8.97 -13.81 -6.05
N PRO A 165 8.88 -15.08 -6.52
CA PRO A 165 7.61 -15.81 -6.57
C PRO A 165 7.02 -16.17 -5.21
N LEU A 166 7.79 -16.03 -4.12
CA LEU A 166 7.28 -16.19 -2.76
C LEU A 166 6.44 -14.98 -2.33
N CYS A 167 6.65 -13.81 -2.94
CA CYS A 167 5.76 -12.66 -2.80
C CYS A 167 4.54 -12.89 -3.70
N HIS A 168 3.31 -12.80 -3.19
CA HIS A 168 2.11 -13.04 -4.02
C HIS A 168 1.41 -11.74 -4.35
N TRP A 169 0.73 -11.68 -5.50
CA TRP A 169 -0.11 -10.57 -5.93
C TRP A 169 -1.57 -11.02 -6.09
N PRO A 170 -2.53 -10.46 -5.31
CA PRO A 170 -2.33 -9.61 -4.14
C PRO A 170 -1.62 -10.36 -3.00
N CYS A 171 -1.15 -9.62 -1.99
CA CYS A 171 -0.36 -10.20 -0.91
C CYS A 171 -1.17 -11.22 -0.08
N SER A 172 -0.75 -12.49 -0.08
CA SER A 172 -1.41 -13.57 0.68
C SER A 172 -0.89 -13.75 2.11
N CYS A 173 -0.06 -12.81 2.61
CA CYS A 173 0.47 -12.88 3.98
C CYS A 173 -0.56 -12.47 5.03
N TYR A 174 -1.64 -11.80 4.59
CA TYR A 174 -2.67 -11.20 5.42
C TYR A 174 -4.06 -11.48 4.83
N PRO A 175 -5.10 -11.49 5.68
CA PRO A 175 -4.98 -11.51 7.13
C PRO A 175 -4.31 -12.81 7.62
N ASN A 176 -3.77 -12.75 8.83
CA ASN A 176 -3.26 -13.92 9.54
C ASN A 176 -3.97 -14.04 10.89
N HIS A 177 -5.06 -14.81 10.89
CA HIS A 177 -5.93 -14.96 12.06
C HIS A 177 -5.18 -15.60 13.25
N ALA A 178 -4.27 -16.54 13.00
CA ALA A 178 -3.45 -17.14 14.04
C ALA A 178 -2.54 -16.14 14.77
N GLN A 179 -2.17 -15.02 14.13
CA GLN A 179 -1.27 -14.01 14.72
C GLN A 179 -1.97 -12.72 15.11
N HIS A 180 -3.32 -12.70 15.10
CA HIS A 180 -4.10 -11.48 15.31
C HIS A 180 -3.67 -10.34 14.36
N GLN A 181 -3.33 -10.70 13.12
CA GLN A 181 -3.03 -9.75 12.04
C GLN A 181 -4.23 -9.67 11.11
N THR A 182 -5.36 -9.25 11.67
CA THR A 182 -6.63 -9.03 11.00
C THR A 182 -6.83 -7.54 10.71
N ASN A 183 -7.95 -7.17 10.08
CA ASN A 183 -8.29 -5.78 9.76
C ASN A 183 -7.18 -5.04 8.99
N ASP A 184 -6.54 -5.76 8.06
CA ASP A 184 -5.52 -5.24 7.16
C ASP A 184 -6.18 -4.48 6.01
N TRP A 185 -5.87 -3.19 5.88
CA TRP A 185 -6.50 -2.30 4.92
C TRP A 185 -5.94 -2.43 3.50
N MET A 186 -4.86 -3.20 3.31
CA MET A 186 -4.20 -3.29 2.00
C MET A 186 -5.06 -3.93 0.93
N ALA A 187 -6.00 -4.82 1.27
CA ALA A 187 -6.90 -5.45 0.31
C ALA A 187 -7.68 -4.40 -0.53
N GLU A 188 -8.23 -3.38 0.15
CA GLU A 188 -8.91 -2.25 -0.50
C GLU A 188 -7.92 -1.36 -1.27
N ILE A 189 -6.75 -1.07 -0.66
CA ILE A 189 -5.74 -0.21 -1.26
C ILE A 189 -5.22 -0.79 -2.58
N TYR A 190 -4.98 -2.11 -2.65
CA TYR A 190 -4.58 -2.75 -3.91
C TYR A 190 -5.62 -2.51 -5.02
N GLY A 191 -6.92 -2.55 -4.68
CA GLY A 191 -8.01 -2.25 -5.62
C GLY A 191 -7.94 -0.82 -6.15
N GLN A 192 -7.73 0.16 -5.26
CA GLN A 192 -7.60 1.57 -5.63
C GLN A 192 -6.40 1.82 -6.55
N TRP A 193 -5.24 1.23 -6.23
CA TRP A 193 -4.05 1.32 -7.10
C TRP A 193 -4.27 0.66 -8.47
N THR A 194 -4.96 -0.48 -8.49
CA THR A 194 -5.26 -1.22 -9.72
C THR A 194 -6.25 -0.46 -10.61
N ALA A 195 -7.26 0.18 -10.03
CA ALA A 195 -8.25 0.95 -10.78
C ALA A 195 -7.71 2.29 -11.33
N ALA A 196 -6.65 2.84 -10.74
CA ALA A 196 -6.13 4.14 -11.08
C ALA A 196 -5.32 4.14 -12.40
N HIS A 197 -5.47 5.21 -13.19
CA HIS A 197 -4.62 5.55 -14.34
C HIS A 197 -3.40 6.36 -13.91
N ALA A 198 -3.52 7.09 -12.81
CA ALA A 198 -2.40 7.76 -12.17
C ALA A 198 -2.59 7.86 -10.65
N VAL A 199 -1.48 8.08 -9.96
CA VAL A 199 -1.45 8.31 -8.52
C VAL A 199 -0.80 9.65 -8.21
N ILE A 200 -1.32 10.39 -7.22
CA ILE A 200 -0.66 11.57 -6.68
C ILE A 200 -0.47 11.37 -5.17
N ILE A 201 0.80 11.38 -4.73
CA ILE A 201 1.14 11.23 -3.31
C ILE A 201 1.43 12.61 -2.72
N PHE A 202 0.65 12.98 -1.71
CA PHE A 202 0.87 14.15 -0.88
C PHE A 202 1.47 13.69 0.44
N THR A 203 2.63 14.19 0.82
CA THR A 203 3.27 13.73 2.07
C THR A 203 4.05 14.83 2.77
N PRO A 204 3.95 14.92 4.11
CA PRO A 204 4.97 15.62 4.89
C PRO A 204 6.26 14.78 4.93
N VAL A 205 7.32 15.33 5.52
CA VAL A 205 8.56 14.61 5.84
C VAL A 205 8.70 14.42 7.33
N TYR A 206 8.94 13.18 7.77
CA TYR A 206 9.29 12.85 9.16
C TYR A 206 10.73 12.35 9.20
N TRP A 207 11.62 13.08 9.88
CA TRP A 207 13.02 12.69 10.07
C TRP A 207 13.71 12.23 8.76
N TYR A 208 13.67 13.07 7.72
CA TYR A 208 14.24 12.78 6.39
C TYR A 208 13.61 11.57 5.65
N GLN A 209 12.43 11.11 6.07
CA GLN A 209 11.75 9.95 5.51
C GLN A 209 10.25 10.22 5.30
N THR A 210 9.60 9.34 4.53
CA THR A 210 8.13 9.29 4.46
C THR A 210 7.54 8.91 5.82
N PRO A 211 6.37 9.44 6.22
CA PRO A 211 5.69 9.03 7.44
C PRO A 211 5.45 7.52 7.49
N SER A 212 5.46 6.93 8.69
CA SER A 212 5.33 5.48 8.87
C SER A 212 4.07 4.90 8.23
N VAL A 213 2.94 5.63 8.27
CA VAL A 213 1.68 5.22 7.63
C VAL A 213 1.83 5.07 6.11
N LEU A 214 2.53 6.00 5.47
CA LEU A 214 2.84 5.95 4.05
C LEU A 214 3.86 4.85 3.75
N LYS A 215 4.91 4.73 4.58
CA LYS A 215 5.94 3.71 4.43
C LYS A 215 5.40 2.29 4.53
N LEU A 216 4.43 2.05 5.42
CA LEU A 216 3.74 0.76 5.53
C LEU A 216 3.05 0.38 4.22
N MET A 217 2.31 1.31 3.60
CA MET A 217 1.69 1.09 2.28
C MET A 217 2.76 0.83 1.20
N ILE A 218 3.81 1.65 1.13
CA ILE A 218 4.93 1.50 0.19
C ILE A 218 5.53 0.10 0.27
N ASP A 219 5.88 -0.36 1.48
CA ASP A 219 6.52 -1.66 1.69
C ASP A 219 5.63 -2.83 1.30
N ARG A 220 4.32 -2.63 1.37
CA ARG A 220 3.30 -3.63 1.05
C ARG A 220 2.98 -3.69 -0.44
N LEU A 221 3.35 -2.67 -1.21
CA LEU A 221 3.25 -2.64 -2.67
C LEU A 221 4.40 -3.35 -3.38
N VAL A 222 5.42 -3.85 -2.67
CA VAL A 222 6.48 -4.67 -3.28
C VAL A 222 5.95 -5.92 -4.00
N CYS A 223 4.77 -6.42 -3.60
CA CYS A 223 4.10 -7.50 -4.33
C CYS A 223 3.61 -7.10 -5.72
N ALA A 224 3.35 -5.81 -5.97
CA ALA A 224 2.97 -5.30 -7.28
C ALA A 224 4.14 -5.30 -8.28
N ASP A 225 5.38 -5.19 -7.79
CA ASP A 225 6.58 -5.12 -8.66
C ASP A 225 6.82 -6.44 -9.40
N GLY A 226 6.77 -7.57 -8.69
CA GLY A 226 7.03 -8.87 -9.31
C GLY A 226 6.32 -10.05 -8.70
N GLY A 227 5.33 -9.81 -7.83
CA GLY A 227 4.68 -10.89 -7.07
C GLY A 227 3.99 -11.92 -7.96
N ASN A 228 3.90 -13.14 -7.47
CA ASN A 228 3.27 -14.27 -8.10
C ASN A 228 1.73 -14.19 -7.99
N PRO A 229 1.00 -14.13 -9.12
CA PRO A 229 -0.46 -14.08 -9.12
C PRO A 229 -1.11 -15.46 -8.86
N ASP A 230 -0.32 -16.53 -8.83
CA ASP A 230 -0.77 -17.90 -8.58
C ASP A 230 -0.03 -18.52 -7.38
N PRO A 231 -0.58 -18.41 -6.16
CA PRO A 231 0.00 -19.01 -4.96
C PRO A 231 0.16 -20.54 -5.01
N THR A 232 -0.50 -21.23 -5.94
CA THR A 232 -0.46 -22.70 -6.03
C THR A 232 0.84 -23.20 -6.67
N THR A 233 1.48 -22.37 -7.51
CA THR A 233 2.79 -22.68 -8.11
C THR A 233 3.92 -22.84 -7.09
N THR A 234 3.73 -22.36 -5.86
CA THR A 234 4.66 -22.47 -4.72
C THR A 234 3.98 -23.08 -3.48
N HIS A 235 2.82 -23.73 -3.67
CA HIS A 235 1.98 -24.31 -2.62
C HIS A 235 1.88 -23.42 -1.37
N GLY A 236 1.56 -22.15 -1.60
CA GLY A 236 1.53 -21.11 -0.56
C GLY A 236 2.90 -20.46 -0.34
N LYS A 237 3.42 -20.50 0.89
CA LYS A 237 4.69 -19.85 1.24
C LYS A 237 5.84 -20.86 1.31
N ASN A 238 5.95 -21.75 0.32
CA ASN A 238 7.07 -22.68 0.23
C ASN A 238 8.31 -21.96 -0.35
N ALA A 239 9.31 -21.74 0.51
CA ALA A 239 10.53 -21.05 0.14
C ALA A 239 11.43 -21.82 -0.83
N GLN A 240 11.38 -23.16 -0.85
CA GLN A 240 12.21 -23.95 -1.77
C GLN A 240 11.63 -23.87 -3.19
N GLU A 241 10.33 -24.16 -3.33
CA GLU A 241 9.64 -24.10 -4.63
C GLU A 241 9.67 -22.70 -5.24
N ALA A 242 9.51 -21.65 -4.43
CA ALA A 242 9.61 -20.27 -4.93
C ALA A 242 11.00 -19.94 -5.48
N LYS A 243 12.08 -20.47 -4.87
CA LYS A 243 13.44 -20.29 -5.39
C LYS A 243 13.67 -21.07 -6.67
N ASP A 244 13.17 -22.30 -6.72
CA ASP A 244 13.28 -23.15 -7.91
C ASP A 244 12.52 -22.52 -9.08
N LEU A 245 11.33 -21.96 -8.82
CA LEU A 245 10.55 -21.20 -9.79
C LEU A 245 11.25 -19.91 -10.24
N GLU A 246 11.90 -19.18 -9.33
CA GLU A 246 12.66 -17.98 -9.72
C GLU A 246 13.83 -18.30 -10.64
N LEU A 247 14.57 -19.38 -10.35
CA LEU A 247 15.70 -19.83 -11.13
C LEU A 247 15.32 -20.34 -12.54
N GLN A 248 14.04 -20.63 -12.78
CA GLN A 248 13.52 -20.94 -14.12
C GLN A 248 13.34 -19.69 -15.01
N GLY A 249 13.66 -18.49 -14.49
CA GLY A 249 13.57 -17.24 -15.24
C GLY A 249 12.28 -16.48 -14.97
N TRP A 250 12.00 -16.18 -13.70
CA TRP A 250 10.81 -15.41 -13.32
C TRP A 250 10.71 -14.08 -14.09
N PRO A 251 9.53 -13.72 -14.63
CA PRO A 251 9.41 -12.62 -15.57
C PRO A 251 9.31 -11.21 -14.95
N TYR A 252 9.12 -11.09 -13.63
CA TYR A 252 8.95 -9.81 -12.93
C TYR A 252 7.85 -8.91 -13.55
N PRO A 253 6.56 -9.30 -13.43
CA PRO A 253 5.46 -8.77 -14.25
C PRO A 253 5.11 -7.28 -14.11
N LYS A 254 5.47 -6.61 -13.00
CA LYS A 254 5.09 -5.21 -12.70
C LYS A 254 3.61 -4.93 -12.91
N HIS A 255 2.78 -5.52 -12.05
CA HIS A 255 1.32 -5.51 -12.11
C HIS A 255 0.67 -4.13 -12.18
N LEU A 256 1.37 -3.07 -11.75
CA LEU A 256 0.89 -1.69 -11.76
C LEU A 256 1.57 -0.79 -12.81
N ALA A 257 2.44 -1.34 -13.66
CA ALA A 257 3.16 -0.57 -14.67
C ALA A 257 2.21 0.16 -15.64
N GLY A 258 2.71 1.24 -16.24
CA GLY A 258 1.97 2.02 -17.23
C GLY A 258 0.97 3.01 -16.64
N ARG A 259 1.08 3.35 -15.35
CA ARG A 259 0.31 4.44 -14.71
C ARG A 259 1.19 5.68 -14.60
N ALA A 260 0.60 6.87 -14.73
CA ALA A 260 1.34 8.11 -14.47
C ALA A 260 1.44 8.39 -12.96
N TYR A 261 2.38 9.25 -12.54
CA TYR A 261 2.46 9.66 -11.14
C TYR A 261 2.76 11.15 -10.96
N GLY A 262 2.35 11.68 -9.80
CA GLY A 262 2.75 12.99 -9.28
C GLY A 262 3.09 12.93 -7.78
N LEU A 263 3.88 13.88 -7.30
CA LEU A 263 4.36 13.98 -5.93
C LEU A 263 4.22 15.42 -5.43
N VAL A 264 3.68 15.56 -4.23
CA VAL A 264 3.73 16.80 -3.43
C VAL A 264 4.37 16.46 -2.09
N VAL A 265 5.66 16.75 -1.97
CA VAL A 265 6.43 16.58 -0.74
C VAL A 265 6.58 17.94 -0.07
N HIS A 266 6.18 18.03 1.20
CA HIS A 266 6.39 19.26 1.98
C HIS A 266 7.05 18.98 3.32
N GLY A 267 7.70 20.00 3.85
CA GLY A 267 8.31 19.97 5.17
C GLY A 267 8.49 21.38 5.70
N ASP A 268 9.02 21.49 6.90
CA ASP A 268 9.18 22.80 7.54
C ASP A 268 10.64 23.30 7.53
N VAL A 269 11.63 22.38 7.46
CA VAL A 269 13.06 22.74 7.56
C VAL A 269 14.00 21.91 6.67
N ALA A 270 13.84 20.58 6.61
CA ALA A 270 14.77 19.72 5.88
C ALA A 270 14.14 18.40 5.41
N GLY A 271 14.81 17.75 4.45
CA GLY A 271 14.54 16.36 4.05
C GLY A 271 13.56 16.17 2.89
N ILE A 272 12.98 17.25 2.35
CA ILE A 272 11.99 17.21 1.27
C ILE A 272 12.56 16.64 -0.03
N GLU A 273 13.80 16.99 -0.37
CA GLU A 273 14.41 16.59 -1.64
C GLU A 273 14.78 15.10 -1.63
N GLY A 274 15.24 14.60 -0.49
CA GLY A 274 15.57 13.18 -0.29
C GLY A 274 14.32 12.30 -0.40
N VAL A 275 13.23 12.72 0.25
CA VAL A 275 11.95 12.01 0.19
C VAL A 275 11.36 12.03 -1.22
N ARG A 276 11.36 13.20 -1.89
CA ARG A 276 10.86 13.29 -3.28
C ARG A 276 11.64 12.38 -4.23
N ARG A 277 12.98 12.37 -4.14
CA ARG A 277 13.81 11.47 -4.97
C ARG A 277 13.50 10.01 -4.70
N GLY A 278 13.50 9.59 -3.43
CA GLY A 278 13.21 8.18 -3.07
C GLY A 278 11.83 7.71 -3.50
N LEU A 279 10.81 8.58 -3.43
CA LEU A 279 9.47 8.28 -3.95
C LEU A 279 9.44 8.19 -5.48
N SER A 280 10.15 9.08 -6.18
CA SER A 280 10.24 9.04 -7.65
C SER A 280 10.91 7.74 -8.11
N ASP A 281 12.05 7.40 -7.52
CA ASP A 281 12.81 6.20 -7.84
C ASP A 281 11.98 4.93 -7.60
N TRP A 282 11.22 4.89 -6.50
CA TRP A 282 10.33 3.76 -6.20
C TRP A 282 9.19 3.61 -7.22
N LEU A 283 8.52 4.69 -7.59
CA LEU A 283 7.40 4.64 -8.55
C LEU A 283 7.89 4.27 -9.95
N GLU A 284 8.99 4.86 -10.40
CA GLU A 284 9.63 4.54 -11.69
C GLU A 284 10.14 3.09 -11.72
N TRP A 285 10.66 2.58 -10.60
CA TRP A 285 11.04 1.18 -10.45
C TRP A 285 9.87 0.24 -10.71
N MET A 286 8.70 0.53 -10.13
CA MET A 286 7.46 -0.24 -10.36
C MET A 286 6.87 -0.05 -11.77
N GLY A 287 7.47 0.80 -12.62
CA GLY A 287 7.04 1.02 -13.99
C GLY A 287 5.97 2.11 -14.13
N LEU A 288 5.83 3.00 -13.15
CA LEU A 288 5.03 4.22 -13.31
C LEU A 288 5.82 5.28 -14.08
N ILE A 289 5.09 6.18 -14.72
CA ILE A 289 5.59 7.17 -15.66
C ILE A 289 5.50 8.55 -15.04
N ASP A 290 6.58 9.32 -15.04
CA ASP A 290 6.54 10.68 -14.50
C ASP A 290 5.67 11.59 -15.38
N ALA A 291 4.83 12.43 -14.76
CA ALA A 291 3.99 13.38 -15.47
C ALA A 291 4.73 14.71 -15.76
N GLY A 292 6.05 14.66 -15.95
CA GLY A 292 6.92 15.80 -16.23
C GLY A 292 7.43 16.52 -14.98
N ALA A 293 8.32 17.50 -15.18
CA ALA A 293 9.04 18.17 -14.08
C ALA A 293 8.13 18.83 -13.03
N LEU A 294 7.03 19.46 -13.47
CA LEU A 294 6.08 20.13 -12.57
C LEU A 294 5.21 19.15 -11.77
N SER A 295 5.21 17.85 -12.09
CA SER A 295 4.48 16.84 -11.34
C SER A 295 5.20 16.37 -10.07
N ARG A 296 6.48 16.76 -9.88
CA ARG A 296 7.33 16.30 -8.77
C ARG A 296 7.76 17.49 -7.91
N LEU A 297 6.88 17.90 -7.01
CA LEU A 297 7.05 19.07 -6.15
C LEU A 297 7.69 18.69 -4.81
N ASP A 298 8.71 19.44 -4.40
CA ASP A 298 9.22 19.49 -3.04
C ASP A 298 9.34 20.95 -2.57
N ARG A 299 8.71 21.32 -1.44
CA ARG A 299 8.79 22.68 -0.89
C ARG A 299 8.79 22.72 0.63
N PHE A 300 9.46 23.73 1.19
CA PHE A 300 9.25 24.10 2.59
C PHE A 300 8.06 25.03 2.72
N VAL A 301 7.13 24.72 3.62
CA VAL A 301 5.96 25.56 3.91
C VAL A 301 6.14 26.20 5.27
N GLY A 302 6.51 27.48 5.28
CA GLY A 302 6.88 28.19 6.50
C GLY A 302 8.28 27.86 7.00
N TYR A 303 9.29 27.92 6.13
CA TYR A 303 10.68 27.64 6.46
C TYR A 303 11.15 28.38 7.72
N TYR A 304 11.54 27.62 8.76
CA TYR A 304 11.94 28.12 10.09
C TYR A 304 10.88 28.99 10.83
N LYS A 305 9.62 29.00 10.38
CA LYS A 305 8.54 29.70 11.05
C LYS A 305 7.92 28.88 12.19
N SER A 306 7.05 29.50 12.97
CA SER A 306 6.36 28.85 14.09
C SER A 306 5.41 27.76 13.58
N TYR A 307 5.44 26.57 14.21
CA TYR A 307 4.46 25.52 13.93
C TYR A 307 3.03 25.93 14.28
N ALA A 308 2.85 26.80 15.28
CA ALA A 308 1.54 27.28 15.71
C ALA A 308 0.85 28.14 14.63
N GLU A 309 1.63 28.77 13.75
CA GLU A 309 1.12 29.61 12.65
C GLU A 309 1.09 28.85 11.31
N SER A 310 1.42 27.56 11.31
CA SER A 310 1.72 26.80 10.08
C SER A 310 0.57 26.76 9.07
N HIS A 311 -0.68 26.75 9.55
CA HIS A 311 -1.85 26.81 8.69
C HIS A 311 -2.09 28.21 8.11
N VAL A 312 -1.89 29.26 8.90
CA VAL A 312 -1.97 30.66 8.42
C VAL A 312 -0.90 30.94 7.37
N ILE A 313 0.32 30.45 7.60
CA ILE A 313 1.42 30.57 6.65
C ILE A 313 1.08 29.86 5.34
N TYR A 314 0.52 28.64 5.42
CA TYR A 314 0.05 27.92 4.24
C TYR A 314 -1.06 28.69 3.49
N ASP A 315 -1.99 29.33 4.20
CA ASP A 315 -3.08 30.13 3.61
C ASP A 315 -2.55 31.28 2.76
N LEU A 316 -1.49 31.94 3.23
CA LEU A 316 -0.87 33.09 2.58
C LEU A 316 0.07 32.69 1.42
N ASP A 317 0.52 31.44 1.37
CA ASP A 317 1.44 30.95 0.32
C ASP A 317 0.69 30.51 -0.95
N LEU A 318 0.13 31.51 -1.65
CA LEU A 318 -0.62 31.31 -2.88
C LEU A 318 0.23 30.71 -4.01
N ALA A 319 1.54 31.00 -4.02
CA ALA A 319 2.47 30.44 -5.00
C ALA A 319 2.60 28.92 -4.82
N PHE A 320 2.83 28.46 -3.58
CA PHE A 320 2.88 27.04 -3.28
C PHE A 320 1.54 26.33 -3.60
N GLN A 321 0.40 26.94 -3.25
CA GLN A 321 -0.91 26.39 -3.59
C GLN A 321 -1.09 26.25 -5.11
N GLN A 322 -0.61 27.22 -5.90
CA GLN A 322 -0.62 27.13 -7.36
C GLN A 322 0.34 26.04 -7.89
N GLU A 323 1.48 25.80 -7.25
CA GLU A 323 2.35 24.67 -7.59
C GLU A 323 1.67 23.32 -7.34
N VAL A 324 0.91 23.18 -6.25
CA VAL A 324 0.07 21.98 -5.99
C VAL A 324 -0.98 21.78 -7.09
N VAL A 325 -1.63 22.87 -7.52
CA VAL A 325 -2.56 22.84 -8.67
C VAL A 325 -1.85 22.40 -9.96
N ASN A 326 -0.62 22.88 -10.19
CA ASN A 326 0.15 22.51 -11.38
C ASN A 326 0.51 21.02 -11.39
N VAL A 327 0.81 20.41 -10.24
CA VAL A 327 0.99 18.95 -10.13
C VAL A 327 -0.26 18.22 -10.62
N ALA A 328 -1.45 18.60 -10.15
CA ALA A 328 -2.70 17.97 -10.56
C ALA A 328 -2.95 18.12 -12.07
N LYS A 329 -2.75 19.31 -12.63
CA LYS A 329 -2.89 19.58 -14.07
C LYS A 329 -1.92 18.78 -14.92
N ALA A 330 -0.66 18.68 -14.49
CA ALA A 330 0.36 17.90 -15.19
C ALA A 330 0.00 16.42 -15.24
N VAL A 331 -0.45 15.85 -14.12
CA VAL A 331 -0.89 14.45 -14.05
C VAL A 331 -2.15 14.21 -14.89
N ALA A 332 -3.13 15.11 -14.87
CA ALA A 332 -4.33 15.03 -15.71
C ALA A 332 -3.96 15.00 -17.21
N ALA A 333 -3.07 15.90 -17.64
CA ALA A 333 -2.59 15.95 -19.02
C ALA A 333 -1.84 14.67 -19.40
N ALA A 334 -0.98 14.15 -18.51
CA ALA A 334 -0.27 12.89 -18.73
C ALA A 334 -1.23 11.71 -18.87
N VAL A 335 -2.27 11.61 -18.03
CA VAL A 335 -3.30 10.57 -18.14
C VAL A 335 -4.07 10.66 -19.46
N ALA A 336 -4.44 11.87 -19.91
CA ALA A 336 -5.11 12.06 -21.18
C ALA A 336 -4.23 11.57 -22.35
N GLN A 337 -2.95 11.94 -22.37
CA GLN A 337 -2.00 11.47 -23.38
C GLN A 337 -1.76 9.97 -23.31
N LEU A 338 -1.65 9.42 -22.10
CA LEU A 338 -1.45 7.99 -21.84
C LEU A 338 -2.61 7.16 -22.40
N ARG A 339 -3.85 7.57 -22.11
CA ARG A 339 -5.06 6.90 -22.61
C ARG A 339 -5.24 7.00 -24.13
N GLN A 340 -4.66 8.01 -24.76
CA GLN A 340 -4.63 8.17 -26.21
C GLN A 340 -3.43 7.44 -26.87
N GLY A 341 -2.51 6.87 -26.09
CA GLY A 341 -1.27 6.28 -26.62
C GLY A 341 -0.25 7.31 -27.13
N HIS A 342 -0.38 8.57 -26.73
CA HIS A 342 0.46 9.69 -27.17
C HIS A 342 1.56 10.08 -26.17
N LEU A 343 1.53 9.54 -24.95
CA LEU A 343 2.53 9.86 -23.94
C LEU A 343 3.89 9.28 -24.37
N SER A 344 4.84 10.17 -24.65
CA SER A 344 6.16 9.79 -25.16
C SER A 344 6.99 9.11 -24.07
N MET A 345 7.47 7.90 -24.37
CA MET A 345 8.39 7.12 -23.55
C MET A 345 9.56 6.70 -24.45
N PRO A 346 10.61 7.54 -24.56
CA PRO A 346 11.67 7.36 -25.55
C PRO A 346 12.40 6.01 -25.47
N ASP A 347 12.37 5.36 -24.30
CA ASP A 347 13.01 4.08 -24.01
C ASP A 347 12.05 2.88 -24.00
N ALA A 348 10.76 3.06 -24.32
CA ALA A 348 9.76 1.98 -24.24
C ALA A 348 10.07 0.75 -25.11
N GLY A 349 10.82 0.93 -26.21
CA GLY A 349 11.26 -0.16 -27.09
C GLY A 349 12.55 -0.87 -26.62
N LEU A 350 13.19 -0.41 -25.54
CA LEU A 350 14.43 -0.98 -25.05
C LEU A 350 14.15 -2.15 -24.10
N GLN A 351 14.80 -3.28 -24.35
CA GLN A 351 14.77 -4.40 -23.42
C GLN A 351 15.67 -4.10 -22.23
N LYS A 352 15.14 -4.21 -21.01
CA LYS A 352 15.95 -4.12 -19.79
C LYS A 352 16.80 -5.39 -19.65
N PRO A 353 18.14 -5.32 -19.71
CA PRO A 353 19.00 -6.50 -19.60
C PRO A 353 19.00 -7.09 -18.18
N ARG A 354 18.60 -6.29 -17.19
CA ARG A 354 18.39 -6.69 -15.80
C ARG A 354 16.92 -6.38 -15.46
N PRO A 355 16.05 -7.41 -15.43
CA PRO A 355 14.63 -7.21 -15.11
C PRO A 355 14.40 -6.96 -13.62
N LYS A 356 15.37 -7.37 -12.79
CA LYS A 356 15.48 -7.04 -11.38
C LYS A 356 16.10 -5.67 -11.17
#